data_AF-A0A661GU10-F1
#
_entry.id   AF-A0A661GU10-F1
#
_cell.length_a   1.000
_cell.length_b   1.000
_cell.length_c   1.000
_cell.angle_alpha   90.00
_cell.angle_beta   90.00
_cell.angle_gamma   90.00
#
_symmetry.space_group_name_H-M   'P 1'
#
loop_
_entity.id
_entity.type
_entity.pdbx_description
1 polymer ?
#
loop_
_entity_poly.entity_id
_entity_poly.type
_entity_poly.pdbx_seq_one_letter_code
_entity_poly.pdbx_strand_id
1 'polypeptide(L)' 'MTVLFGIKNCDTVRKARRWLEEHDVAFTFHDVRSDGLSKEQVARWIDALGWE' A
#
# COMPACT_ATOMS: atom_id res chain seq x y z
N MET A 1 3.22 12.56 1.00
CA MET A 1 4.08 11.37 1.14
C MET A 1 3.20 10.16 0.88
N THR A 2 3.28 9.57 -0.30
CA THR A 2 2.38 8.48 -0.74
C THR A 2 2.95 7.15 -0.28
N VAL A 3 2.17 6.32 0.41
CA VAL A 3 2.63 4.99 0.85
C VAL A 3 1.84 3.93 0.10
N LEU A 4 2.55 3.10 -0.66
CA LEU A 4 2.00 1.96 -1.36
C LEU A 4 2.06 0.74 -0.43
N PHE A 5 0.92 0.44 0.20
CA PHE A 5 0.75 -0.78 0.99
C PHE A 5 0.49 -1.96 0.06
N GLY A 6 1.32 -2.99 0.16
CA GLY A 6 1.16 -4.17 -0.68
C GLY A 6 2.03 -5.34 -0.26
N ILE A 7 2.00 -6.40 -1.06
CA ILE A 7 2.84 -7.58 -0.87
C ILE A 7 3.81 -7.65 -2.06
N LYS A 8 5.09 -7.84 -1.79
CA LYS A 8 6.18 -8.01 -2.79
C LYS A 8 5.79 -8.92 -3.96
N ASN A 9 5.08 -10.01 -3.69
CA ASN A 9 4.77 -11.05 -4.67
C ASN A 9 3.39 -10.89 -5.33
N CYS A 10 2.82 -9.68 -5.32
CA CYS A 10 1.55 -9.36 -5.97
C CYS A 10 1.78 -8.64 -7.30
N ASP A 11 1.24 -9.19 -8.39
CA ASP A 11 1.32 -8.58 -9.73
C ASP A 11 0.68 -7.19 -9.79
N THR A 12 -0.40 -6.96 -9.05
CA THR A 12 -1.07 -5.65 -8.98
C THR A 12 -0.17 -4.60 -8.35
N VAL A 13 0.56 -4.94 -7.28
CA VAL A 13 1.49 -4.03 -6.61
C VAL A 13 2.66 -3.69 -7.52
N ARG A 14 3.19 -4.68 -8.26
CA ARG A 14 4.24 -4.44 -9.26
C ARG A 14 3.79 -3.47 -10.36
N LYS A 15 2.55 -3.62 -10.85
CA LYS A 15 1.97 -2.68 -11.83
C LYS A 15 1.77 -1.28 -11.24
N ALA A 16 1.23 -1.17 -10.04
CA ALA A 16 1.02 0.10 -9.36
C ALA A 16 2.34 0.84 -9.11
N ARG A 17 3.37 0.13 -8.64
CA ARG A 17 4.72 0.65 -8.47
C ARG A 17 5.26 1.24 -9.77
N ARG A 18 5.20 0.45 -10.85
CA ARG A 18 5.68 0.87 -12.16
C ARG A 18 4.94 2.12 -12.65
N TRP A 19 3.62 2.17 -12.50
CA TRP A 19 2.83 3.35 -12.86
C TRP A 19 3.27 4.60 -12.06
N LEU A 20 3.49 4.45 -10.75
CA LEU A 20 3.95 5.55 -9.90
C LEU A 20 5.37 6.02 -10.31
N GLU A 21 6.27 5.09 -10.64
CA GLU A 21 7.60 5.39 -11.16
C GLU A 21 7.53 6.08 -12.54
N GLU A 22 6.65 5.63 -13.43
CA GLU A 22 6.43 6.23 -14.76
C GLU A 22 5.84 7.65 -14.69
N HIS A 23 5.09 7.95 -13.63
CA HIS A 23 4.48 9.25 -13.39
C HIS A 23 5.33 10.17 -12.47
N ASP A 24 6.57 9.78 -12.14
CA ASP A 24 7.47 10.49 -11.22
C ASP A 24 6.82 10.83 -9.86
N VAL A 25 5.94 9.95 -9.38
CA VAL A 25 5.27 10.12 -8.10
C VAL A 25 6.16 9.56 -7.02
N ALA A 26 6.59 10.40 -6.07
CA ALA A 26 7.33 9.92 -4.91
C ALA A 26 6.43 9.03 -4.01
N PHE A 27 6.73 7.73 -3.94
CA PHE A 27 6.04 6.78 -3.07
C PHE A 27 7.01 5.93 -2.24
N THR A 28 6.51 5.46 -1.10
CA THR A 28 7.19 4.50 -0.23
C THR A 28 6.46 3.17 -0.32
N PHE A 29 7.15 2.09 -0.66
CA PHE A 29 6.56 0.76 -0.64
C PHE A 29 6.62 0.18 0.78
N HIS A 30 5.47 -0.24 1.31
CA HIS A 30 5.36 -0.88 2.62
C HIS A 30 4.82 -2.31 2.45
N ASP A 31 5.65 -3.29 2.82
CA ASP A 31 5.29 -4.70 2.69
C ASP A 31 4.46 -5.16 3.89
N VAL A 32 3.15 -5.27 3.69
CA VAL A 32 2.22 -5.60 4.78
C VAL A 32 2.39 -7.02 5.34
N ARG A 33 3.08 -7.90 4.60
CA ARG A 33 3.32 -9.28 5.00
C ARG A 33 4.61 -9.43 5.80
N SER A 34 5.64 -8.67 5.43
CA SER A 34 6.99 -8.74 6.01
C SER A 34 7.17 -7.74 7.15
N ASP A 35 6.68 -6.50 6.98
CA ASP A 35 6.72 -5.45 8.02
C ASP A 35 5.56 -5.64 9.01
N GLY A 36 4.50 -6.32 8.56
CA GLY A 36 3.28 -6.53 9.33
C GLY A 36 2.38 -5.30 9.32
N LEU A 37 1.09 -5.52 9.61
CA LEU A 37 0.11 -4.45 9.76
C LEU A 37 -0.29 -4.33 11.22
N SER A 38 -0.28 -3.11 11.75
CA SER A 38 -0.84 -2.86 13.07
C SER A 38 -2.36 -2.78 13.00
N LYS A 39 -3.05 -3.33 14.01
CA LYS A 39 -4.52 -3.27 14.10
C LYS A 39 -5.04 -1.84 14.03
N GLU A 40 -4.31 -0.88 14.57
CA GLU A 40 -4.65 0.55 14.53
C GLU A 40 -4.64 1.11 13.10
N GLN A 41 -3.72 0.67 12.23
CA GLN A 41 -3.69 1.10 10.83
C GLN A 41 -4.89 0.54 10.07
N VAL A 42 -5.20 -0.73 10.26
CA VAL A 42 -6.36 -1.38 9.62
C VAL A 42 -7.65 -0.73 10.10
N ALA A 43 -7.78 -0.45 11.41
CA ALA A 43 -8.94 0.23 11.97
C ALA A 43 -9.13 1.63 11.35
N ARG A 44 -8.04 2.39 11.16
CA ARG A 44 -8.09 3.69 10.46
C ARG A 44 -8.55 3.57 9.01
N TRP A 45 -8.13 2.53 8.29
CA TRP A 45 -8.56 2.34 6.91
C TRP A 45 -10.03 1.94 6.81
N ILE A 46 -10.49 1.07 7.70
CA ILE A 46 -11.89 0.70 7.80
C ILE A 46 -12.76 1.92 8.14
N ASP A 47 -12.29 2.76 9.07
CA ASP A 47 -12.97 4.01 9.43
C ASP A 47 -13.05 4.99 8.25
N ALA A 48 -11.95 5.11 7.49
CA ALA A 48 -11.87 6.04 6.38
C ALA A 48 -12.61 5.58 5.10
N LEU A 49 -12.60 4.28 4.80
CA LEU A 49 -13.12 3.71 3.56
C LEU A 49 -14.48 3.01 3.74
N GLY A 50 -14.86 2.70 4.97
CA GLY A 50 -15.96 1.78 5.25
C GLY A 50 -15.53 0.32 5.03
N TRP A 51 -16.12 -0.57 5.81
CA TRP A 51 -16.04 -2.01 5.56
C TRP A 51 -17.40 -2.44 5.01
N GLU A 52 -17.47 -2.79 3.73
CA GLU A 52 -18.62 -3.44 3.07
C GLU A 52 -18.14 -4.62 2.23
#